data_AF-X6G1W2-F1
#
_entry.id   AF-X6G1W2-F1
#
_cell.length_a   1.000
_cell.length_b   1.000
_cell.length_c   1.000
_cell.angle_alpha   90.00
_cell.angle_beta   90.00
_cell.angle_gamma   90.00
#
_symmetry.space_group_name_H-M   'P 1'
#
loop_
_entity.id
_entity.type
_entity.pdbx_description
1 polymer ?
#
loop_
_entity_poly.entity_id
_entity_poly.type
_entity_poly.pdbx_seq_one_letter_code
_entity_poly.pdbx_strand_id
1 'polypeptide(L)'
;MLPRGWLFPGRNPITPLSTRQMNRAVRAAAEAAEIKKRVTPHILRHSFATHLLEQDVDIRVIQVLLGHARLNTTALYAHVATKTIHTVMSPLDRISLLTEGEIRPDR
;
A
#
# COMPACT_ATOMS: atom_id res chain seq x y z
N MET A 1 -5.84 25.68 11.88
CA MET A 1 -4.54 25.36 11.25
C MET A 1 -4.04 26.61 10.54
N LEU A 2 -2.75 26.94 10.64
CA LEU A 2 -2.18 28.07 9.91
C LEU A 2 -2.20 27.75 8.40
N PRO A 3 -2.61 28.67 7.52
CA PRO A 3 -2.43 28.50 6.08
C PRO A 3 -0.93 28.39 5.81
N ARG A 4 -0.45 27.25 5.29
CA ARG A 4 0.98 26.89 5.14
C ARG A 4 1.73 26.46 6.41
N GLY A 5 1.04 26.15 7.50
CA GLY A 5 1.64 25.51 8.67
C GLY A 5 1.98 24.04 8.45
N TRP A 6 2.79 23.46 9.33
CA TRP A 6 3.06 22.03 9.34
C TRP A 6 1.77 21.24 9.61
N LEU A 7 1.56 20.13 8.87
CA LEU A 7 0.41 19.23 9.10
C LEU A 7 0.42 18.65 10.52
N PHE A 8 1.61 18.34 11.03
CA PHE A 8 1.85 17.88 12.39
C PHE A 8 2.74 18.90 13.12
N PRO A 9 2.13 19.92 13.77
CA PRO A 9 2.89 20.90 14.54
C PRO A 9 3.40 20.30 15.85
N GLY A 10 4.54 20.82 16.32
CA GLY A 10 5.08 20.54 17.65
C GLY A 10 4.33 21.33 18.74
N ARG A 11 4.96 21.48 19.91
CA ARG A 11 4.42 22.34 20.99
C ARG A 11 4.31 23.80 20.55
N ASN A 12 5.24 24.26 19.73
CA ASN A 12 5.13 25.54 19.03
C ASN A 12 4.50 25.29 17.65
N PRO A 13 3.35 25.92 17.32
CA PRO A 13 2.64 25.74 16.05
C PRO A 13 3.45 26.05 14.79
N ILE A 14 4.54 26.80 14.92
CA ILE A 14 5.42 27.20 13.80
C ILE A 14 6.49 26.13 13.54
N THR A 15 6.74 25.25 14.52
CA THR A 15 7.73 24.16 14.42
C THR A 15 7.06 22.83 14.11
N PRO A 16 7.71 21.93 13.34
CA PRO A 16 7.18 20.59 13.11
C PRO A 16 7.28 19.71 14.36
N LEU A 17 6.47 18.66 14.40
CA LEU A 17 6.59 17.59 15.39
C LEU A 17 7.97 16.95 15.31
N SER A 18 8.69 16.90 16.43
CA SER A 18 10.00 16.24 16.48
C SER A 18 9.88 14.71 16.46
N THR A 19 10.92 14.05 15.94
CA THR A 19 11.05 12.58 15.97
C THR A 19 10.95 12.02 17.39
N ARG A 20 11.51 12.71 18.38
CA ARG A 20 11.42 12.33 19.80
C ARG A 20 9.98 12.36 20.31
N GLN A 21 9.19 13.38 19.94
CA GLN A 21 7.77 13.44 20.31
C GLN A 21 6.97 12.32 19.66
N MET A 22 7.20 12.04 18.37
CA MET A 22 6.54 10.95 17.67
C MET A 22 6.86 9.58 18.30
N ASN A 23 8.13 9.32 18.61
CA ASN A 23 8.54 8.08 19.29
C ASN A 23 7.89 7.95 20.67
N ARG A 24 7.78 9.04 21.43
CA ARG A 24 7.11 9.03 22.74
C ARG A 24 5.61 8.72 22.59
N ALA A 25 4.95 9.29 21.59
CA ALA A 25 3.54 9.01 21.32
C ALA A 25 3.31 7.54 20.95
N VAL A 26 4.13 6.98 20.07
CA VAL A 26 4.06 5.55 19.70
C VAL A 26 4.32 4.65 20.89
N ARG A 27 5.29 4.98 21.75
CA ARG A 27 5.57 4.21 22.95
C ARG A 27 4.40 4.24 23.94
N ALA A 28 3.83 5.43 24.20
CA ALA A 28 2.68 5.56 25.08
C ALA A 28 1.47 4.77 24.56
N ALA A 29 1.24 4.77 23.24
CA ALA A 29 0.19 3.97 22.62
C ALA A 29 0.45 2.45 22.78
N ALA A 30 1.70 2.00 22.61
CA ALA A 30 2.06 0.60 22.81
C ALA A 30 1.90 0.17 24.28
N GLU A 31 2.26 1.02 25.23
CA GLU A 31 2.05 0.79 26.66
C GLU A 31 0.56 0.69 27.01
N ALA A 32 -0.26 1.61 26.48
CA ALA A 32 -1.72 1.59 26.67
C ALA A 32 -2.40 0.36 26.01
N ALA A 33 -1.82 -0.17 24.93
CA ALA A 33 -2.27 -1.38 24.26
C ALA A 33 -1.67 -2.67 24.87
N GLU A 34 -0.95 -2.57 26.00
CA GLU A 34 -0.28 -3.68 26.69
C GLU A 34 0.71 -4.48 25.82
N ILE A 35 1.27 -3.83 24.79
CA ILE A 35 2.27 -4.45 23.91
C ILE A 35 3.61 -4.45 24.64
N LYS A 36 4.00 -5.64 25.12
CA LYS A 36 5.26 -5.85 25.87
C LYS A 36 6.52 -5.69 25.01
N LYS A 37 6.39 -5.79 23.68
CA LYS A 37 7.50 -5.61 22.74
C LYS A 37 7.82 -4.13 22.56
N ARG A 38 9.09 -3.81 22.33
CA ARG A 38 9.50 -2.44 21.99
C ARG A 38 8.90 -2.04 20.63
N VAL A 39 8.01 -1.05 20.61
CA VAL A 39 7.41 -0.50 19.38
C VAL A 39 8.07 0.83 19.02
N THR A 40 8.37 1.00 17.73
CA THR A 40 8.89 2.26 17.16
C THR A 40 8.15 2.57 15.85
N PRO A 41 8.16 3.83 15.36
CA PRO A 41 7.56 4.16 14.07
C PRO A 41 8.07 3.30 12.90
N HIS A 42 9.33 2.86 12.93
CA HIS A 42 9.87 1.96 11.90
C HIS A 42 9.22 0.59 11.91
N ILE A 43 8.88 0.05 13.09
CA ILE A 43 8.18 -1.23 13.20
C ILE A 43 6.78 -1.12 12.59
N LEU A 44 6.07 -0.03 12.84
CA LEU A 44 4.76 0.22 12.22
C LEU A 44 4.84 0.24 10.69
N ARG A 45 5.88 0.88 10.14
CA ARG A 45 6.13 0.89 8.69
C ARG A 45 6.44 -0.50 8.13
N HIS A 46 7.20 -1.32 8.86
CA HIS A 46 7.44 -2.70 8.46
C HIS A 46 6.17 -3.56 8.54
N SER A 47 5.38 -3.42 9.61
CA SER A 47 4.10 -4.12 9.74
C SER A 47 3.13 -3.76 8.61
N PHE A 48 3.10 -2.50 8.18
CA PHE A 48 2.34 -2.08 7.00
C PHE A 48 2.80 -2.82 5.73
N ALA A 49 4.11 -2.89 5.50
CA ALA A 49 4.67 -3.61 4.35
C ALA A 49 4.36 -5.11 4.40
N THR A 50 4.51 -5.74 5.56
CA THR A 50 4.20 -7.15 5.78
C THR A 50 2.73 -7.44 5.55
N HIS A 51 1.83 -6.59 6.06
CA HIS A 51 0.39 -6.80 5.88
C HIS A 51 -0.03 -6.72 4.40
N LEU A 52 0.54 -5.79 3.63
CA LEU A 52 0.29 -5.72 2.19
C LEU A 52 0.85 -6.95 1.46
N LEU A 53 2.02 -7.44 1.87
CA LEU A 53 2.59 -8.66 1.28
C LEU A 53 1.75 -9.91 1.59
N GLU A 54 1.23 -10.03 2.81
CA GLU A 54 0.31 -11.10 3.23
C GLU A 54 -1.04 -11.06 2.51
N GLN A 55 -1.39 -9.91 1.90
CA GLN A 55 -2.57 -9.71 1.07
C GLN A 55 -2.29 -9.88 -0.43
N ASP A 56 -1.14 -10.48 -0.79
CA ASP A 56 -0.69 -10.69 -2.17
C ASP A 56 -0.62 -9.39 -3.01
N VAL A 57 -0.45 -8.24 -2.35
CA VAL A 57 -0.22 -6.97 -3.05
C VAL A 57 1.15 -7.01 -3.72
N ASP A 58 1.18 -6.60 -4.99
CA ASP A 58 2.44 -6.56 -5.77
C ASP A 58 3.51 -5.77 -5.02
N ILE A 59 4.67 -6.41 -4.82
CA ILE A 59 5.82 -5.85 -4.11
C ILE A 59 6.25 -4.48 -4.66
N ARG A 60 6.03 -4.22 -5.96
CA ARG A 60 6.31 -2.95 -6.62
C ARG A 60 5.34 -1.85 -6.18
N VAL A 61 4.07 -2.18 -5.96
CA VAL A 61 3.07 -1.27 -5.38
C VAL A 61 3.43 -0.95 -3.94
N ILE A 62 3.81 -1.97 -3.15
CA ILE A 62 4.27 -1.80 -1.76
C ILE A 62 5.47 -0.85 -1.70
N GLN A 63 6.44 -1.00 -2.61
CA GLN A 63 7.62 -0.14 -2.69
C GLN A 63 7.28 1.33 -2.97
N VAL A 64 6.33 1.58 -3.88
CA VAL A 64 5.84 2.94 -4.18
C VAL A 64 5.14 3.55 -2.96
N LEU A 65 4.25 2.80 -2.31
CA LEU A 65 3.51 3.26 -1.12
C LEU A 65 4.44 3.60 0.05
N LEU A 66 5.52 2.85 0.20
CA LEU A 66 6.53 3.14 1.21
C LEU A 66 7.43 4.31 0.80
N GLY A 67 7.52 4.67 -0.48
CA GLY A 67 8.36 5.78 -0.95
C GLY A 67 9.86 5.46 -0.90
N HIS A 68 10.24 4.21 -1.18
CA HIS A 68 11.65 3.85 -1.29
C HIS A 68 12.23 4.50 -2.56
N ALA A 69 12.97 5.60 -2.39
CA ALA A 69 13.51 6.44 -3.47
C ALA A 69 14.58 5.77 -4.36
N ARG A 70 14.79 4.44 -4.25
CA ARG A 70 15.75 3.71 -5.09
C ARG A 70 15.21 2.36 -5.53
N LEU A 71 14.85 2.29 -6.81
CA LEU A 71 15.26 1.24 -7.75
C LEU A 71 15.76 2.00 -8.99
N ASN A 72 17.07 2.07 -9.22
CA ASN A 72 17.61 2.75 -10.42
C ASN A 72 17.06 2.06 -11.67
N THR A 73 16.04 2.64 -12.32
CA THR A 73 15.74 2.70 -13.77
C THR A 73 14.22 2.70 -14.04
N THR A 74 13.70 3.90 -14.28
CA THR A 74 12.28 4.25 -14.34
C THR A 74 11.54 3.82 -15.62
N ALA A 75 12.22 3.27 -16.65
CA ALA A 75 11.59 2.96 -17.94
C ALA A 75 11.08 1.51 -18.09
N LEU A 76 11.58 0.55 -17.30
CA LEU A 76 11.23 -0.87 -17.44
C LEU A 76 9.86 -1.22 -16.82
N TYR A 77 9.32 -0.33 -15.97
CA TYR A 77 8.21 -0.64 -15.08
C TYR A 77 6.83 -0.32 -15.64
N ALA A 78 6.72 0.58 -16.64
CA ALA A 78 5.49 0.75 -17.41
C ALA A 78 5.11 -0.54 -18.16
N HIS A 79 6.10 -1.32 -18.61
CA HIS A 79 5.90 -2.54 -19.38
C HIS A 79 5.40 -3.73 -18.54
N VAL A 80 5.69 -3.74 -17.22
CA VAL A 80 5.28 -4.83 -16.33
C VAL A 80 3.88 -4.62 -15.75
N ALA A 81 3.45 -3.37 -15.56
CA ALA A 81 2.03 -3.08 -15.28
C ALA A 81 1.11 -3.54 -16.44
N THR A 82 1.65 -3.65 -17.66
CA THR A 82 0.94 -4.21 -18.82
C THR A 82 0.94 -5.75 -18.83
N LYS A 83 1.80 -6.42 -18.05
CA LYS A 83 1.92 -7.90 -18.03
C LYS A 83 1.12 -8.59 -16.93
N THR A 84 0.57 -7.84 -15.97
CA THR A 84 -0.49 -8.31 -15.07
C THR A 84 -1.88 -8.18 -15.73
N ILE A 85 -1.96 -8.52 -17.03
CA ILE A 85 -3.20 -8.66 -17.82
C ILE A 85 -3.31 -10.14 -18.29
N HIS A 86 -2.93 -11.11 -17.45
CA HIS A 86 -3.09 -12.53 -17.79
C HIS A 86 -3.83 -13.38 -16.75
N THR A 87 -4.45 -12.76 -15.73
CA THR A 87 -5.33 -13.50 -14.80
C THR A 87 -6.72 -12.88 -14.66
N VAL A 88 -7.08 -11.96 -15.55
CA VAL A 88 -8.45 -11.46 -15.65
C VAL A 88 -8.97 -11.89 -17.01
N MET A 89 -9.91 -12.84 -17.03
CA MET A 89 -10.66 -13.20 -18.25
C MET A 89 -11.10 -11.93 -18.96
N SER A 90 -10.76 -11.83 -20.25
CA SER A 90 -11.23 -10.72 -21.06
C SER A 90 -12.77 -10.72 -21.02
N PRO A 91 -13.42 -9.56 -20.84
CA PRO A 91 -14.86 -9.47 -20.99
C PRO A 91 -15.38 -10.02 -22.33
N LEU A 92 -14.53 -10.06 -23.37
CA LEU A 92 -14.86 -10.65 -24.67
C LEU A 92 -14.90 -12.19 -24.64
N ASP A 93 -14.08 -12.84 -23.82
CA ASP A 93 -14.10 -14.29 -23.63
C ASP A 93 -15.42 -14.74 -22.99
N ARG A 94 -16.08 -13.87 -22.21
CA ARG A 94 -17.42 -14.10 -21.65
C ARG A 94 -18.53 -14.06 -22.71
N ILE A 95 -18.35 -13.26 -23.76
CA ILE A 95 -19.36 -13.14 -24.82
C ILE A 95 -19.32 -14.40 -25.72
N SER A 96 -18.14 -14.95 -26.02
CA SER A 96 -18.02 -16.21 -26.79
C SER A 96 -18.77 -17.36 -26.11
N LEU A 97 -18.60 -17.50 -24.79
CA LEU A 97 -19.27 -18.55 -23.99
C LEU A 97 -20.80 -18.41 -23.92
N LEU A 98 -21.31 -17.18 -23.96
CA LEU A 98 -22.76 -16.93 -24.02
C LEU A 98 -23.34 -17.19 -25.41
N THR A 99 -22.54 -16.99 -26.46
CA THR A 99 -22.96 -17.19 -27.85
C THR A 99 -22.89 -18.66 -28.27
N GLU A 100 -21.99 -19.45 -27.67
CA GLU A 100 -21.83 -20.89 -27.92
C GLU A 100 -22.86 -21.76 -27.18
N GLY A 101 -23.59 -21.20 -26.22
CA GLY A 101 -24.60 -21.90 -25.40
C GLY A 101 -26.02 -21.98 -25.98
N GLU A 102 -26.33 -21.30 -27.10
CA GLU A 102 -27.71 -21.25 -27.64
C GLU A 102 -27.99 -22.10 -28.89
N ILE A 103 -27.07 -22.98 -29.34
CA ILE A 103 -27.37 -23.84 -30.49
C ILE A 103 -27.02 -25.31 -30.23
N ARG A 104 -27.99 -26.03 -29.63
CA ARG A 104 -28.46 -27.39 -29.98
C ARG A 104 -29.57 -27.82 -28.99
N PRO A 105 -30.58 -28.67 -29.34
CA PRO A 105 -30.73 -29.51 -30.54
C PRO A 105 -32.14 -29.43 -31.21
N ASP A 106 -32.31 -29.90 -32.45
CA ASP A 106 -33.13 -31.09 -32.81
C ASP A 106 -32.99 -31.39 -34.32
N ARG A 107 -32.78 -32.68 -34.63
CA ARG A 107 -32.64 -33.40 -35.91
C ARG A 107 -31.31 -33.35 -36.65
#